data_AF-A0A3N5ILH4-F1
#
_entry.id   AF-A0A3N5ILH4-F1
#
_cell.length_a   1.000
_cell.length_b   1.000
_cell.length_c   1.000
_cell.angle_alpha   90.00
_cell.angle_beta   90.00
_cell.angle_gamma   90.00
#
_symmetry.space_group_name_H-M   'P 1'
#
loop_
_entity.id
_entity.type
_entity.pdbx_description
1 polymer ?
#
loop_
_entity_poly.entity_id
_entity_poly.type
_entity_poly.pdbx_seq_one_letter_code
_entity_poly.pdbx_strand_id
1 'polypeptide(L)' 'MPVQIGKEAPDFSAEAYCREVQCQVHLRDYRGRWLLLFFYLRDFTPV' A
#
# COMPACT_ATOMS: atom_id res chain seq x y z
N MET A 1 -9.80 13.05 6.89
CA MET A 1 -10.76 12.16 7.58
C MET A 1 -9.97 11.01 8.19
N PRO A 2 -10.24 10.60 9.44
CA PRO A 2 -9.52 9.47 10.04
C PRO A 2 -9.84 8.17 9.31
N VAL A 3 -8.87 7.25 9.24
CA VAL A 3 -9.13 5.87 8.79
C VAL A 3 -10.09 5.21 9.79
N GLN A 4 -11.13 4.54 9.28
CA GLN A 4 -12.19 3.94 10.09
C GLN A 4 -12.38 2.47 9.70
N ILE A 5 -12.55 1.61 10.70
CA ILE A 5 -12.83 0.19 10.51
C ILE A 5 -14.23 0.03 9.88
N GLY A 6 -14.35 -0.89 8.92
CA GLY A 6 -15.61 -1.17 8.22
C GLY A 6 -16.02 -0.11 7.18
N LYS A 7 -15.21 0.93 6.98
CA LYS A 7 -15.34 1.87 5.87
C LYS A 7 -14.40 1.51 4.73
N GLU A 8 -14.68 2.04 3.56
CA GLU A 8 -13.81 1.89 2.40
C GLU A 8 -12.42 2.46 2.71
N ALA A 9 -11.39 1.68 2.40
CA ALA A 9 -10.01 2.12 2.58
C ALA A 9 -9.73 3.34 1.67
N PRO A 10 -9.06 4.39 2.16
CA PRO A 10 -8.74 5.55 1.34
C PRO A 10 -7.89 5.14 0.14
N ASP A 11 -8.35 5.51 -1.06
CA ASP A 11 -7.59 5.23 -2.28
C ASP A 11 -6.30 6.06 -2.30
N PHE A 12 -5.22 5.46 -2.78
CA PHE A 12 -3.93 6.12 -2.95
C PHE A 12 -3.20 5.55 -4.15
N SER A 13 -2.20 6.29 -4.60
CA SER A 13 -1.22 5.81 -5.56
C SER A 13 0.17 6.15 -5.10
N ALA A 14 1.12 5.27 -5.39
CA ALA A 14 2.51 5.48 -5.08
C ALA A 14 3.41 4.90 -6.18
N GLU A 15 4.61 5.47 -6.29
CA GLU A 15 5.71 4.79 -6.95
C GLU A 15 6.15 3.61 -6.06
N ALA A 16 6.38 2.46 -6.68
CA ALA A 16 6.84 1.27 -6.01
C ALA A 16 7.89 0.55 -6.87
N TYR A 17 8.56 -0.41 -6.24
CA TYR A 17 9.47 -1.31 -6.92
C TYR A 17 8.84 -2.72 -6.94
N CYS A 18 8.35 -3.12 -8.12
CA CYS A 18 7.66 -4.38 -8.34
C CYS A 18 8.50 -5.25 -9.29
N ARG A 19 8.87 -6.48 -8.90
CA ARG A 19 9.54 -7.44 -9.82
C ARG A 19 10.73 -6.82 -10.58
N GLU A 20 11.61 -6.16 -9.83
CA GLU A 20 12.83 -5.52 -10.35
C GLU A 20 12.60 -4.32 -11.29
N VAL A 21 11.38 -3.78 -11.34
CA VAL A 21 11.07 -2.57 -12.12
C VAL A 21 10.33 -1.54 -11.28
N GLN A 22 10.54 -0.27 -11.62
CA GLN A 22 9.73 0.82 -11.09
C GLN A 22 8.32 0.74 -11.69
N CYS A 23 7.30 0.82 -10.84
CA CYS A 23 5.89 0.68 -11.18
C CYS A 23 5.10 1.79 -10.46
N GLN A 24 4.04 2.30 -11.10
CA GLN A 24 3.00 3.04 -10.39
C GLN A 24 1.97 2.02 -9.88
N VAL A 25 1.64 2.06 -8.60
CA VAL A 25 0.59 1.21 -8.01
C VAL A 25 -0.57 2.07 -7.54
N HIS A 26 -1.81 1.57 -7.73
CA HIS A 26 -3.01 2.17 -7.16
C HIS A 26 -3.74 1.14 -6.29
N LEU A 27 -4.26 1.56 -5.14
CA LEU A 27 -5.01 0.66 -4.24
C LEU A 27 -6.22 0.04 -4.95
N ARG A 28 -6.92 0.82 -5.79
CA ARG A 28 -8.04 0.36 -6.61
C ARG A 28 -7.73 -0.82 -7.54
N ASP A 29 -6.48 -1.01 -7.96
CA ASP A 29 -6.11 -2.10 -8.88
C ASP A 29 -6.22 -3.48 -8.23
N TYR A 30 -6.30 -3.54 -6.90
CA TYR A 30 -6.37 -4.77 -6.10
C TYR A 30 -7.80 -5.16 -5.69
N ARG A 31 -8.84 -4.50 -6.23
CA ARG A 31 -10.24 -4.85 -5.94
C ARG A 31 -10.53 -6.32 -6.25
N GLY A 32 -11.38 -6.92 -5.42
CA GLY A 32 -11.73 -8.34 -5.51
C GLY A 32 -10.73 -9.29 -4.85
N ARG A 33 -9.70 -8.77 -4.16
CA ARG A 33 -8.72 -9.56 -3.41
C ARG A 33 -8.63 -9.05 -1.96
N TRP A 34 -8.22 -9.94 -1.06
CA TRP A 34 -7.76 -9.51 0.27
C TRP A 34 -6.38 -8.87 0.14
N LEU A 35 -6.18 -7.74 0.82
CA LEU A 35 -4.93 -6.99 0.81
C LEU A 35 -4.51 -6.71 2.26
N LEU A 36 -3.22 -6.90 2.55
CA LEU A 36 -2.58 -6.47 3.79
C LEU A 36 -1.62 -5.33 3.46
N LEU A 37 -1.87 -4.13 3.99
CA LEU A 37 -0.97 -2.99 3.91
C LEU A 37 -0.30 -2.79 5.27
N PHE A 38 1.03 -2.79 5.30
CA PHE A 38 1.82 -2.54 6.50
C PHE A 38 2.76 -1.37 6.27
N PHE A 39 3.02 -0.62 7.33
CA PHE A 39 3.97 0.48 7.35
C PHE A 39 5.14 0.10 8.24
N TYR A 40 6.35 0.47 7.82
CA TYR A 40 7.57 0.31 8.61
C TYR A 40 8.35 1.63 8.61
N LEU A 41 9.26 1.80 9.58
CA LEU A 41 9.85 3.10 9.87
C LEU A 41 10.86 3.56 8.80
N ARG A 42 11.80 2.70 8.42
CA ARG A 42 12.88 3.04 7.49
C ARG A 42 13.56 1.79 6.93
N ASP A 43 14.09 1.91 5.72
CA ASP A 43 14.99 0.92 5.13
C ASP A 43 16.34 0.85 5.88
N PHE A 44 16.99 -0.31 5.83
CA PHE A 44 18.36 -0.55 6.32
C PHE A 44 18.60 -0.22 7.81
N THR A 45 17.59 -0.34 8.66
CA THR A 45 17.74 -0.19 10.12
C THR A 45 17.72 -1.54 10.83
N PRO A 46 18.63 -1.80 11.78
CA PRO A 46 18.54 -2.99 12.63
C PRO A 46 17.28 -2.92 13.50
N VAL A 47 16.69 -4.09 13.74
CA VAL A 47 15.59 -4.31 14.70
C VAL A 47 16.10 -4.41 16.12
#